data_AF-A0A9P1BUS1-F1
#
_entry.id   AF-A0A9P1BUS1-F1
#
_cell.length_a   1.000
_cell.length_b   1.000
_cell.length_c   1.000
_cell.angle_alpha   90.00
_cell.angle_beta   90.00
_cell.angle_gamma   90.00
#
_symmetry.space_group_name_H-M   'P 1'
#
loop_
_entity.id
_entity.type
_entity.pdbx_description
1 polymer ?
#
loop_
_entity_poly.entity_id
_entity_poly.type
_entity_poly.pdbx_seq_one_letter_code
_entity_poly.pdbx_strand_id
1 'polypeptide(L)'
;MFTVLPSSCCGPRLANAVGNFVKKAASLGESAESYKSKIDGQIQRLETQVGELPGKEHHKERTALGKKVSALKGEDRYIDACRVVKGLMPVHGNFTNEIQAATTKMSADEAARIAQETEEALMQMEPVQKPEPPQGDHEKRKNWQDRLAILEKKVSCEVSHKTTSTQPAVSREDAEELEVIAQEVVDYKETLKKNSGYTNKSLKADQELAKIEERLDYLAEFLLLPQRFMENGPSVEWTQADGKKERERQLARRLARHREASGLSPSEAKEVEESLGCTELLVRLAERKAYLRTEGYTEKEQDKASEAKAAGEHWREIYDMCNEL
;
A
#
# COMPACT_ATOMS: atom_id res chain seq x y z
N MET A 1 63.73 -22.94 -29.88
CA MET A 1 62.58 -22.95 -30.80
C MET A 1 61.47 -22.14 -30.15
N PHE A 2 61.31 -20.87 -30.53
CA PHE A 2 60.19 -20.02 -30.10
C PHE A 2 59.24 -19.89 -31.28
N THR A 3 58.05 -20.48 -31.14
CA THR A 3 56.96 -20.36 -32.11
C THR A 3 56.29 -19.00 -31.93
N VAL A 4 56.52 -18.11 -32.89
CA VAL A 4 55.84 -16.83 -33.02
C VAL A 4 54.44 -17.09 -33.57
N LEU A 5 53.41 -16.77 -32.77
CA LEU A 5 52.02 -16.82 -33.23
C LEU A 5 51.71 -15.61 -34.12
N PRO A 6 51.00 -15.80 -35.25
CA PRO A 6 50.66 -14.73 -36.16
C PRO A 6 49.60 -13.80 -35.55
N SER A 7 50.08 -12.63 -35.14
CA SER A 7 49.27 -11.42 -34.95
C SER A 7 48.84 -10.90 -36.32
N SER A 8 47.53 -10.89 -36.58
CA SER A 8 46.84 -10.07 -37.60
C SER A 8 45.67 -10.87 -38.16
N CYS A 9 44.44 -10.48 -37.81
CA CYS A 9 43.24 -10.59 -38.65
C CYS A 9 41.96 -10.08 -37.92
N CYS A 10 42.04 -9.03 -37.10
CA CYS A 10 40.83 -8.29 -36.69
C CYS A 10 40.62 -7.14 -37.67
N GLY A 11 39.84 -7.40 -38.73
CA GLY A 11 39.63 -6.49 -39.84
C GLY A 11 38.83 -5.21 -39.48
N PRO A 12 39.00 -4.12 -40.26
CA PRO A 12 38.41 -2.79 -40.02
C PRO A 12 36.86 -2.71 -40.13
N ARG A 13 36.15 -3.83 -40.32
CA ARG A 13 34.67 -3.83 -40.47
C ARG A 13 33.91 -3.67 -39.14
N LEU A 14 34.48 -4.09 -38.01
CA LEU A 14 33.81 -3.97 -36.70
C LEU A 14 33.81 -2.53 -36.17
N ALA A 15 34.84 -1.75 -36.46
CA ALA A 15 34.96 -0.36 -35.97
C ALA A 15 33.85 0.56 -36.49
N ASN A 16 33.41 0.39 -37.76
CA ASN A 16 32.35 1.20 -38.34
C ASN A 16 30.94 0.86 -37.83
N ALA A 17 30.70 -0.39 -37.41
CA ALA A 17 29.40 -0.81 -36.89
C ALA A 17 29.14 -0.22 -35.49
N VAL A 18 30.17 -0.21 -34.63
CA VAL A 18 30.08 0.36 -33.28
C VAL A 18 29.88 1.89 -33.33
N GLY A 19 30.57 2.58 -34.25
CA GLY A 19 30.44 4.03 -34.41
C GLY A 19 29.03 4.50 -34.79
N ASN A 20 28.30 3.72 -35.59
CA ASN A 20 26.91 4.06 -35.97
C ASN A 20 25.92 3.85 -34.82
N PHE A 21 26.17 2.90 -33.91
CA PHE A 21 25.31 2.64 -32.77
C PHE A 21 25.40 3.77 -31.73
N VAL A 22 26.62 4.25 -31.46
CA VAL A 22 26.86 5.36 -30.52
C VAL A 22 26.23 6.66 -31.03
N LYS A 23 26.37 6.98 -32.32
CA LYS A 23 25.75 8.19 -32.91
C LYS A 23 24.23 8.14 -32.86
N LYS A 24 23.62 6.95 -33.03
CA LYS A 24 22.17 6.78 -33.00
C LYS A 24 21.59 6.78 -31.58
N ALA A 25 22.35 6.32 -30.60
CA ALA A 25 21.98 6.46 -29.19
C ALA A 25 21.97 7.94 -28.75
N ALA A 26 22.93 8.73 -29.24
CA ALA A 26 23.01 10.16 -28.94
C ALA A 26 21.79 10.96 -29.47
N SER A 27 21.33 10.69 -30.70
CA SER A 27 20.20 11.41 -31.30
C SER A 27 18.87 11.17 -30.58
N LEU A 28 18.71 10.02 -29.94
CA LEU A 28 17.52 9.69 -29.16
C LEU A 28 17.50 10.36 -27.79
N GLY A 29 18.67 10.52 -27.18
CA GLY A 29 18.86 11.37 -26.00
C GLY A 29 18.35 12.78 -26.26
N GLU A 30 18.77 13.41 -27.35
CA GLU A 30 18.38 14.78 -27.69
C GLU A 30 16.86 14.97 -27.85
N SER A 31 16.18 14.01 -28.49
CA SER A 31 14.73 14.06 -28.68
C SER A 31 13.96 13.91 -27.35
N ALA A 32 14.42 13.01 -26.48
CA ALA A 32 13.84 12.82 -25.15
C ALA A 32 14.11 14.02 -24.23
N GLU A 33 15.32 14.57 -24.27
CA GLU A 33 15.71 15.77 -23.50
C GLU A 33 14.87 16.99 -23.88
N SER A 34 14.69 17.23 -25.18
CA SER A 34 13.87 18.34 -25.69
C SER A 34 12.41 18.21 -25.25
N TYR A 35 11.83 17.01 -25.35
CA TYR A 35 10.46 16.77 -24.90
C TYR A 35 10.33 16.93 -23.37
N LYS A 36 11.24 16.35 -22.59
CA LYS A 36 11.27 16.48 -21.13
C LYS A 36 11.38 17.95 -20.72
N SER A 37 12.30 18.71 -21.31
CA SER A 37 12.48 20.14 -21.02
C SER A 37 11.21 20.95 -21.32
N LYS A 38 10.50 20.64 -22.42
CA LYS A 38 9.23 21.29 -22.75
C LYS A 38 8.14 21.03 -21.70
N ILE A 39 7.98 19.78 -21.27
CA ILE A 39 6.97 19.41 -20.25
C ILE A 39 7.36 19.95 -18.88
N ASP A 40 8.64 19.88 -18.49
CA ASP A 40 9.16 20.48 -17.25
C ASP A 40 8.86 21.98 -17.20
N GLY A 41 9.05 22.70 -18.32
CA GLY A 41 8.70 24.12 -18.43
C GLY A 41 7.20 24.39 -18.30
N GLN A 42 6.32 23.50 -18.78
CA GLN A 42 4.87 23.61 -18.59
C GLN A 42 4.47 23.36 -17.14
N ILE A 43 5.03 22.31 -16.52
CA ILE A 43 4.81 21.99 -15.11
C ILE A 43 5.22 23.18 -14.23
N GLN A 44 6.40 23.73 -14.45
CA GLN A 44 6.91 24.88 -13.69
C GLN A 44 5.97 26.10 -13.81
N ARG A 45 5.48 26.40 -15.02
CA ARG A 45 4.51 27.50 -15.22
C ARG A 45 3.21 27.27 -14.45
N LEU A 46 2.67 26.05 -14.46
CA LEU A 46 1.45 25.71 -13.73
C LEU A 46 1.67 25.77 -12.22
N GLU A 47 2.82 25.28 -11.72
CA GLU A 47 3.19 25.36 -10.31
C GLU A 47 3.38 26.83 -9.86
N THR A 48 3.92 27.70 -10.71
CA THR A 48 3.96 29.16 -10.46
C THR A 48 2.55 29.76 -10.39
N GLN A 49 1.66 29.43 -11.33
CA GLN A 49 0.27 29.89 -11.29
C GLN A 49 -0.49 29.44 -10.03
N VAL A 50 -0.22 28.22 -9.55
CA VAL A 50 -0.79 27.75 -8.28
C VAL A 50 -0.29 28.58 -7.09
N GLY A 51 0.98 29.00 -7.11
CA GLY A 51 1.57 29.88 -6.10
C GLY A 51 1.04 31.33 -6.15
N GLU A 52 0.73 31.83 -7.34
CA GLU A 52 0.17 33.18 -7.57
C GLU A 52 -1.31 33.33 -7.18
N LEU A 53 -2.02 32.21 -6.92
CA LEU A 53 -3.42 32.19 -6.52
C LEU A 53 -3.59 31.89 -5.00
N PRO A 54 -3.10 32.75 -4.08
CA PRO A 54 -3.28 32.54 -2.64
C PRO A 54 -4.73 32.84 -2.21
N GLY A 55 -5.18 32.17 -1.14
CA GLY A 55 -6.49 32.43 -0.52
C GLY A 55 -7.49 31.26 -0.64
N LYS A 56 -8.57 31.35 0.15
CA LYS A 56 -9.64 30.33 0.19
C LYS A 56 -10.49 30.33 -1.09
N GLU A 57 -10.72 31.51 -1.67
CA GLU A 57 -11.55 31.68 -2.86
C GLU A 57 -11.00 30.95 -4.10
N HIS A 58 -9.67 30.84 -4.24
CA HIS A 58 -9.01 30.19 -5.39
C HIS A 58 -8.75 28.68 -5.19
N HIS A 59 -9.35 28.04 -4.19
CA HIS A 59 -9.11 26.61 -3.93
C HIS A 59 -9.49 25.71 -5.12
N LYS A 60 -10.61 25.99 -5.79
CA LYS A 60 -11.05 25.22 -6.97
C LYS A 60 -10.07 25.34 -8.14
N GLU A 61 -9.56 26.55 -8.40
CA GLU A 61 -8.61 26.82 -9.47
C GLU A 61 -7.26 26.16 -9.20
N ARG A 62 -6.72 26.28 -7.97
CA ARG A 62 -5.49 25.59 -7.57
C ARG A 62 -5.61 24.08 -7.71
N THR A 63 -6.74 23.51 -7.31
CA THR A 63 -7.01 22.07 -7.45
C THR A 63 -7.05 21.65 -8.92
N ALA A 64 -7.69 22.44 -9.79
CA ALA A 64 -7.72 22.18 -11.22
C ALA A 64 -6.33 22.24 -11.87
N LEU A 65 -5.48 23.22 -11.48
CA LEU A 65 -4.10 23.31 -11.94
C LEU A 65 -3.24 22.15 -11.42
N GLY A 66 -3.41 21.76 -10.15
CA GLY A 66 -2.72 20.60 -9.57
C GLY A 66 -3.05 19.28 -10.28
N LYS A 67 -4.31 19.10 -10.71
CA LYS A 67 -4.73 17.98 -11.56
C LYS A 67 -4.02 18.00 -12.92
N LYS A 68 -3.87 19.17 -13.55
CA LYS A 68 -3.14 19.31 -14.82
C LYS A 68 -1.65 18.98 -14.67
N VAL A 69 -1.01 19.43 -13.59
CA VAL A 69 0.39 19.07 -13.30
C VAL A 69 0.55 17.56 -13.13
N SER A 70 -0.38 16.93 -12.40
CA SER A 70 -0.36 15.48 -12.19
C SER A 70 -0.58 14.70 -13.49
N ALA A 71 -1.48 15.18 -14.37
CA ALA A 71 -1.71 14.58 -15.68
C ALA A 71 -0.46 14.67 -16.59
N LEU A 72 0.25 15.81 -16.59
CA LEU A 72 1.49 15.96 -17.36
C LEU A 72 2.61 15.06 -16.84
N LYS A 73 2.75 14.90 -15.51
CA LYS A 73 3.72 13.99 -14.89
C LYS A 73 3.40 12.51 -15.15
N GLY A 74 2.12 12.19 -15.35
CA GLY A 74 1.61 10.85 -15.63
C GLY A 74 1.56 10.46 -17.11
N GLU A 75 1.89 11.36 -18.05
CA GLU A 75 1.87 11.05 -19.47
C GLU A 75 2.96 10.00 -19.80
N ASP A 76 2.59 8.86 -20.40
CA ASP A 76 3.49 7.75 -20.72
C ASP A 76 4.76 8.20 -21.47
N ARG A 77 4.59 9.18 -22.36
CA ARG A 77 5.69 9.78 -23.11
C ARG A 77 6.64 10.57 -22.22
N TYR A 78 6.15 11.28 -21.20
CA TYR A 78 7.00 12.00 -20.24
C TYR A 78 7.76 11.02 -19.32
N ILE A 79 7.09 9.95 -18.90
CA ILE A 79 7.72 8.86 -18.12
C ILE A 79 8.87 8.24 -18.92
N ASP A 80 8.61 7.88 -20.17
CA ASP A 80 9.62 7.31 -21.07
C ASP A 80 10.76 8.29 -21.35
N ALA A 81 10.47 9.57 -21.59
CA ALA A 81 11.50 10.59 -21.76
C ALA A 81 12.41 10.70 -20.53
N CYS A 82 11.83 10.69 -19.31
CA CYS A 82 12.60 10.71 -18.07
C CYS A 82 13.47 9.46 -17.90
N ARG A 83 13.04 8.29 -18.39
CA ARG A 83 13.84 7.07 -18.37
C ARG A 83 14.98 7.13 -19.38
N VAL A 84 14.69 7.56 -20.61
CA VAL A 84 15.70 7.70 -21.68
C VAL A 84 16.81 8.67 -21.27
N VAL A 85 16.48 9.82 -20.68
CA VAL A 85 17.46 10.80 -20.17
C VAL A 85 18.34 10.21 -19.06
N LYS A 86 17.83 9.23 -18.28
CA LYS A 86 18.60 8.50 -17.26
C LYS A 86 19.38 7.31 -17.83
N GLY A 87 19.36 7.08 -19.14
CA GLY A 87 19.96 5.91 -19.78
C GLY A 87 19.20 4.60 -19.54
N LEU A 88 17.95 4.66 -19.08
CA LEU A 88 17.10 3.50 -18.88
C LEU A 88 16.21 3.25 -20.10
N MET A 89 15.86 1.98 -20.34
CA MET A 89 14.91 1.64 -21.39
C MET A 89 13.51 2.22 -21.08
N PRO A 90 12.85 2.84 -22.07
CA PRO A 90 11.48 3.33 -21.94
C PRO A 90 10.51 2.15 -21.77
N VAL A 91 9.45 2.36 -20.99
CA VAL A 91 8.49 1.31 -20.62
C VAL A 91 7.39 1.18 -21.67
N HIS A 92 6.91 2.32 -22.20
CA HIS A 92 5.76 2.35 -23.12
C HIS A 92 6.18 2.39 -24.59
N GLY A 93 7.47 2.21 -24.87
CA GLY A 93 8.01 2.22 -26.24
C GLY A 93 8.04 3.61 -26.89
N ASN A 94 7.81 4.69 -26.14
CA ASN A 94 8.05 6.02 -26.70
C ASN A 94 9.57 6.22 -26.85
N PHE A 95 9.97 6.93 -27.91
CA PHE A 95 11.38 7.15 -28.26
C PHE A 95 12.17 5.88 -28.64
N THR A 96 11.52 4.72 -28.83
CA THR A 96 12.19 3.51 -29.33
C THR A 96 12.04 3.27 -30.82
N ASN A 97 11.21 4.04 -31.54
CA ASN A 97 10.87 3.73 -32.95
C ASN A 97 12.08 3.68 -33.90
N GLU A 98 13.20 4.33 -33.56
CA GLU A 98 14.44 4.19 -34.34
C GLU A 98 15.37 3.08 -33.83
N ILE A 99 15.25 2.69 -32.55
CA ILE A 99 16.00 1.57 -31.98
C ILE A 99 15.35 0.25 -32.35
N GLN A 100 14.02 0.10 -32.28
CA GLN A 100 13.31 -1.16 -32.59
C GLN A 100 13.50 -1.60 -34.05
N ALA A 101 13.57 -0.65 -35.00
CA ALA A 101 13.97 -0.95 -36.37
C ALA A 101 15.40 -1.49 -36.51
N ALA A 102 16.27 -1.26 -35.51
CA ALA A 102 17.66 -1.75 -35.45
C ALA A 102 17.86 -2.93 -34.46
N THR A 103 17.03 -3.06 -33.41
CA THR A 103 17.14 -4.09 -32.36
C THR A 103 16.24 -5.30 -32.57
N THR A 104 15.47 -5.37 -33.66
CA THR A 104 14.88 -6.63 -34.16
C THR A 104 15.95 -7.64 -34.65
N LYS A 105 17.20 -7.52 -34.15
CA LYS A 105 18.35 -8.42 -34.38
C LYS A 105 19.09 -8.81 -33.11
N MET A 106 18.69 -8.35 -31.92
CA MET A 106 19.21 -8.95 -30.67
C MET A 106 18.45 -10.24 -30.41
N SER A 107 19.17 -11.37 -30.35
CA SER A 107 18.56 -12.67 -30.11
C SER A 107 18.02 -12.75 -28.68
N ALA A 108 17.01 -13.60 -28.47
CA ALA A 108 16.43 -13.85 -27.16
C ALA A 108 17.49 -14.24 -26.10
N ASP A 109 18.61 -14.83 -26.52
CA ASP A 109 19.70 -15.26 -25.64
C ASP A 109 20.47 -14.08 -25.02
N GLU A 110 20.61 -12.96 -25.74
CA GLU A 110 21.30 -11.77 -25.24
C GLU A 110 20.44 -11.04 -24.18
N ALA A 111 19.11 -11.04 -24.38
CA ALA A 111 18.17 -10.48 -23.41
C ALA A 111 18.11 -11.32 -22.12
N ALA A 112 18.20 -12.65 -22.24
CA ALA A 112 18.24 -13.54 -21.08
C ALA A 112 19.52 -13.36 -20.24
N ARG A 113 20.68 -13.12 -20.88
CA ARG A 113 21.93 -12.83 -20.16
C ARG A 113 21.87 -11.54 -19.36
N ILE A 114 21.33 -10.46 -19.94
CA ILE A 114 21.21 -9.17 -19.24
C ILE A 114 20.23 -9.27 -18.06
N ALA A 115 19.15 -10.04 -18.19
CA ALA A 115 18.24 -10.31 -17.08
C ALA A 115 18.92 -11.11 -15.95
N GLN A 116 19.72 -12.13 -16.27
CA GLN A 116 20.49 -12.87 -15.26
C GLN A 116 21.54 -12.00 -14.56
N GLU A 117 22.30 -11.21 -15.31
CA GLU A 117 23.37 -10.37 -14.76
C GLU A 117 22.81 -9.26 -13.85
N THR A 118 21.60 -8.76 -14.15
CA THR A 118 20.91 -7.79 -13.28
C THR A 118 20.34 -8.42 -12.01
N GLU A 119 19.86 -9.66 -12.06
CA GLU A 119 19.41 -10.41 -10.88
C GLU A 119 20.59 -10.78 -9.95
N GLU A 120 21.73 -11.15 -10.54
CA GLU A 120 22.97 -11.43 -9.82
C GLU A 120 23.56 -10.16 -9.16
N ALA A 121 23.52 -9.02 -9.86
CA ALA A 121 23.91 -7.72 -9.30
C ALA A 121 22.99 -7.26 -8.15
N LEU A 122 21.69 -7.57 -8.22
CA LEU A 122 20.73 -7.31 -7.14
C LEU A 122 20.96 -8.18 -5.90
N MET A 123 21.47 -9.41 -6.08
CA MET A 123 21.87 -10.28 -4.97
C MET A 123 23.23 -9.90 -4.35
N GLN A 124 24.13 -9.28 -5.12
CA GLN A 124 25.43 -8.80 -4.60
C GLN A 124 25.37 -7.46 -3.87
N MET A 125 24.27 -6.70 -3.98
CA MET A 125 24.05 -5.60 -3.05
C MET A 125 23.74 -6.20 -1.67
N GLU A 126 24.73 -6.12 -0.77
CA GLU A 126 24.62 -6.61 0.60
C GLU A 126 23.29 -6.18 1.23
N PRO A 127 22.63 -7.06 2.00
CA PRO A 127 21.40 -6.71 2.69
C PRO A 127 21.67 -5.48 3.54
N VAL A 128 20.99 -4.37 3.21
CA VAL A 128 20.99 -3.14 4.01
C VAL A 128 20.81 -3.57 5.46
N GLN A 129 21.87 -3.41 6.26
CA GLN A 129 21.87 -3.84 7.65
C GLN A 129 20.62 -3.23 8.30
N LYS A 130 19.79 -4.11 8.88
CA LYS A 130 18.57 -3.72 9.58
C LYS A 130 18.98 -2.61 10.56
N PRO A 131 18.50 -1.36 10.40
CA PRO A 131 18.92 -0.29 11.28
C PRO A 131 18.59 -0.71 12.70
N GLU A 132 19.61 -0.85 13.55
CA GLU A 132 19.39 -1.20 14.95
C GLU A 132 18.48 -0.13 15.56
N PRO A 133 17.47 -0.53 16.35
CA PRO A 133 16.59 0.43 16.99
C PRO A 133 17.41 1.37 17.89
N PRO A 134 17.04 2.66 17.96
CA PRO A 134 17.66 3.60 18.90
C PRO A 134 17.65 3.01 20.32
N GLN A 135 18.79 3.01 21.02
CA GLN A 135 18.93 2.37 22.34
C GLN A 135 17.93 2.87 23.40
N GLY A 136 17.41 4.11 23.27
CA GLY A 136 16.39 4.67 24.18
C GLY A 136 14.98 4.10 24.00
N ASP A 137 14.75 3.29 22.97
CA ASP A 137 13.41 2.78 22.66
C ASP A 137 13.04 1.50 23.41
N HIS A 138 14.03 0.76 23.90
CA HIS A 138 13.81 -0.50 24.63
C HIS A 138 13.04 -0.29 25.93
N GLU A 139 13.24 0.84 26.62
CA GLU A 139 12.57 1.12 27.89
C GLU A 139 11.06 1.34 27.70
N LYS A 140 10.65 2.03 26.63
CA LYS A 140 9.24 2.22 26.29
C LYS A 140 8.56 0.88 26.00
N ARG A 141 9.20 0.03 25.20
CA ARG A 141 8.68 -1.29 24.84
C ARG A 141 8.51 -2.17 26.08
N LYS A 142 9.48 -2.14 26.99
CA LYS A 142 9.40 -2.85 28.26
C LYS A 142 8.24 -2.35 29.13
N ASN A 143 8.08 -1.03 29.23
CA ASN A 143 6.96 -0.43 29.97
C ASN A 143 5.59 -0.90 29.42
N TRP A 144 5.40 -0.90 28.10
CA TRP A 144 4.18 -1.45 27.49
C TRP A 144 3.99 -2.93 27.80
N GLN A 145 5.04 -3.73 27.72
CA GLN A 145 4.96 -5.16 28.04
C GLN A 145 4.55 -5.41 29.49
N ASP A 146 5.06 -4.61 30.43
CA ASP A 146 4.73 -4.68 31.86
C ASP A 146 3.27 -4.27 32.10
N ARG A 147 2.80 -3.16 31.50
CA ARG A 147 1.39 -2.71 31.58
C ARG A 147 0.44 -3.75 31.00
N LEU A 148 0.75 -4.30 29.83
CA LEU A 148 -0.04 -5.38 29.21
C LEU A 148 -0.06 -6.65 30.07
N ALA A 149 1.05 -7.00 30.73
CA ALA A 149 1.10 -8.15 31.63
C ALA A 149 0.20 -7.96 32.86
N ILE A 150 0.10 -6.73 33.39
CA ILE A 150 -0.83 -6.40 34.48
C ILE A 150 -2.28 -6.59 34.01
N LEU A 151 -2.64 -6.07 32.83
CA LEU A 151 -3.98 -6.22 32.25
C LEU A 151 -4.33 -7.69 31.98
N GLU A 152 -3.42 -8.46 31.39
CA GLU A 152 -3.60 -9.90 31.17
C GLU A 152 -3.83 -10.66 32.46
N LYS A 153 -3.09 -10.32 33.53
CA LYS A 153 -3.28 -10.94 34.84
C LYS A 153 -4.66 -10.63 35.41
N LYS A 154 -5.14 -9.39 35.29
CA LYS A 154 -6.50 -8.99 35.72
C LYS A 154 -7.55 -9.80 34.96
N VAL A 155 -7.50 -9.79 33.63
CA VAL A 155 -8.43 -10.55 32.76
C VAL A 155 -8.40 -12.04 33.09
N SER A 156 -7.22 -12.63 33.32
CA SER A 156 -7.08 -14.06 33.64
C SER A 156 -7.66 -14.43 35.01
N CYS A 157 -7.49 -13.56 36.02
CA CYS A 157 -8.10 -13.76 37.34
C CYS A 157 -9.63 -13.76 37.23
N GLU A 158 -10.21 -12.89 36.41
CA GLU A 158 -11.66 -12.79 36.27
C GLU A 158 -12.32 -14.00 35.62
N VAL A 159 -11.68 -14.57 34.59
CA VAL A 159 -12.17 -15.80 33.95
C VAL A 159 -12.24 -16.94 34.97
N SER A 160 -11.33 -16.96 35.94
CA SER A 160 -11.24 -18.03 36.96
C SER A 160 -12.24 -17.86 38.13
N HIS A 161 -12.73 -16.65 38.40
CA HIS A 161 -13.57 -16.35 39.58
C HIS A 161 -15.08 -16.26 39.31
N LYS A 162 -15.56 -16.77 38.17
CA LYS A 162 -16.96 -16.68 37.71
C LYS A 162 -18.04 -17.39 38.56
N THR A 163 -17.74 -17.92 39.74
CA THR A 163 -18.72 -18.74 40.50
C THR A 163 -19.47 -18.05 41.64
N THR A 164 -19.04 -16.91 42.23
CA THR A 164 -19.79 -16.38 43.41
C THR A 164 -19.73 -14.87 43.72
N SER A 165 -19.12 -13.97 42.91
CA SER A 165 -18.94 -12.56 43.32
C SER A 165 -19.55 -11.54 42.36
N THR A 166 -20.52 -10.76 42.85
CA THR A 166 -21.41 -9.82 42.15
C THR A 166 -20.76 -8.45 41.86
N GLN A 167 -19.56 -8.40 41.29
CA GLN A 167 -19.06 -7.17 40.65
C GLN A 167 -18.32 -7.48 39.34
N PRO A 168 -18.58 -6.72 38.25
CA PRO A 168 -17.85 -6.85 36.99
C PRO A 168 -16.43 -6.34 37.22
N ALA A 169 -15.46 -7.25 37.20
CA ALA A 169 -14.10 -6.97 37.66
C ALA A 169 -13.20 -6.33 36.60
N VAL A 170 -13.57 -6.37 35.31
CA VAL A 170 -12.93 -5.52 34.31
C VAL A 170 -13.41 -4.10 34.52
N SER A 171 -12.54 -3.26 35.06
CA SER A 171 -12.88 -1.88 35.33
C SER A 171 -12.83 -1.07 34.03
N ARG A 172 -13.65 -0.03 33.92
CA ARG A 172 -13.64 0.86 32.74
C ARG A 172 -12.24 1.46 32.52
N GLU A 173 -11.52 1.68 33.62
CA GLU A 173 -10.16 2.18 33.65
C GLU A 173 -9.17 1.21 32.95
N ASP A 174 -9.39 -0.10 33.01
CA ASP A 174 -8.55 -1.09 32.31
C ASP A 174 -8.70 -1.01 30.78
N ALA A 175 -9.92 -0.75 30.31
CA ALA A 175 -10.19 -0.53 28.89
C ALA A 175 -9.59 0.80 28.40
N GLU A 176 -9.66 1.86 29.21
CA GLU A 176 -9.02 3.14 28.94
C GLU A 176 -7.48 3.02 28.92
N GLU A 177 -6.90 2.25 29.85
CA GLU A 177 -5.47 1.97 29.86
C GLU A 177 -5.02 1.23 28.60
N LEU A 178 -5.79 0.24 28.13
CA LEU A 178 -5.50 -0.46 26.88
C LEU A 178 -5.50 0.49 25.66
N GLU A 179 -6.47 1.41 25.59
CA GLU A 179 -6.55 2.41 24.52
C GLU A 179 -5.34 3.38 24.56
N VAL A 180 -4.89 3.77 25.75
CA VAL A 180 -3.68 4.58 25.93
C VAL A 180 -2.43 3.85 25.41
N ILE A 181 -2.24 2.57 25.77
CA ILE A 181 -1.09 1.77 25.28
C ILE A 181 -1.14 1.66 23.76
N ALA A 182 -2.32 1.39 23.19
CA ALA A 182 -2.49 1.28 21.74
C ALA A 182 -2.10 2.59 21.02
N GLN A 183 -2.51 3.74 21.55
CA GLN A 183 -2.14 5.06 20.99
C GLN A 183 -0.63 5.31 21.09
N GLU A 184 0.00 5.02 22.23
CA GLU A 184 1.44 5.18 22.42
C GLU A 184 2.26 4.33 21.42
N VAL A 185 1.80 3.11 21.10
CA VAL A 185 2.42 2.23 20.09
C VAL A 185 2.29 2.82 18.68
N VAL A 186 1.13 3.39 18.33
CA VAL A 186 0.92 4.06 17.03
C VAL A 186 1.84 5.27 16.88
N ASP A 187 1.87 6.13 17.89
CA ASP A 187 2.72 7.34 17.91
C ASP A 187 4.19 6.95 17.79
N TYR A 188 4.62 5.90 18.50
CA TYR A 188 5.97 5.39 18.40
C TYR A 188 6.33 4.90 16.99
N LYS A 189 5.44 4.15 16.33
CA LYS A 189 5.64 3.73 14.93
C LYS A 189 5.80 4.92 14.00
N GLU A 190 5.06 6.01 14.22
CA GLU A 190 5.25 7.23 13.45
C GLU A 190 6.60 7.89 13.73
N THR A 191 7.03 7.96 15.00
CA THR A 191 8.35 8.53 15.34
C THR A 191 9.48 7.74 14.72
N LEU A 192 9.40 6.41 14.64
CA LEU A 192 10.38 5.58 13.94
C LEU A 192 10.42 5.87 12.44
N LYS A 193 9.26 6.05 11.80
CA LYS A 193 9.19 6.41 10.37
C LYS A 193 9.81 7.78 10.11
N LYS A 194 9.47 8.76 10.95
CA LYS A 194 9.87 10.17 10.79
C LYS A 194 11.35 10.39 11.14
N ASN A 195 11.82 9.86 12.26
CA ASN A 195 13.13 10.20 12.83
C ASN A 195 14.22 9.19 12.47
N SER A 196 13.86 7.91 12.35
CA SER A 196 14.81 6.81 12.23
C SER A 196 14.86 6.22 10.81
N GLY A 197 14.07 6.77 9.88
CA GLY A 197 14.00 6.29 8.50
C GLY A 197 13.45 4.87 8.38
N TYR A 198 12.72 4.38 9.39
CA TYR A 198 12.14 3.03 9.35
C TYR A 198 11.14 2.93 8.21
N THR A 199 11.28 1.89 7.41
CA THR A 199 10.32 1.56 6.35
C THR A 199 9.17 0.73 6.92
N ASN A 200 8.02 0.71 6.22
CA ASN A 200 6.92 -0.17 6.62
C ASN A 200 7.34 -1.65 6.67
N LYS A 201 8.32 -2.05 5.85
CA LYS A 201 8.88 -3.41 5.87
C LYS A 201 9.69 -3.67 7.15
N SER A 202 10.53 -2.74 7.57
CA SER A 202 11.34 -2.91 8.78
C SER A 202 10.49 -2.88 10.06
N LEU A 203 9.42 -2.08 10.10
CA LEU A 203 8.45 -2.10 11.20
C LEU A 203 7.74 -3.45 11.34
N LYS A 204 7.33 -4.06 10.22
CA LYS A 204 6.71 -5.40 10.24
C LYS A 204 7.69 -6.51 10.60
N ALA A 205 8.98 -6.31 10.30
CA ALA A 205 10.05 -7.25 10.66
C ALA A 205 10.53 -7.10 12.13
N ASP A 206 9.96 -6.17 12.89
CA ASP A 206 10.25 -5.99 14.30
C ASP A 206 9.40 -6.96 15.15
N GLN A 207 10.04 -8.03 15.64
CA GLN A 207 9.36 -9.09 16.38
C GLN A 207 8.79 -8.62 17.72
N GLU A 208 9.43 -7.66 18.39
CA GLU A 208 8.94 -7.19 19.69
C GLU A 208 7.70 -6.33 19.51
N LEU A 209 7.71 -5.44 18.52
CA LEU A 209 6.57 -4.60 18.21
C LEU A 209 5.37 -5.44 17.77
N ALA A 210 5.61 -6.46 16.92
CA ALA A 210 4.57 -7.40 16.50
C ALA A 210 3.93 -8.15 17.68
N LYS A 211 4.73 -8.61 18.66
CA LYS A 211 4.21 -9.25 19.88
C LYS A 211 3.37 -8.31 20.73
N ILE A 212 3.74 -7.04 20.82
CA ILE A 212 2.97 -6.03 21.56
C ILE A 212 1.62 -5.78 20.88
N GLU A 213 1.61 -5.65 19.55
CA GLU A 213 0.37 -5.50 18.76
C GLU A 213 -0.56 -6.73 18.90
N GLU A 214 -0.01 -7.94 18.83
CA GLU A 214 -0.78 -9.18 19.03
C GLU A 214 -1.41 -9.25 20.43
N ARG A 215 -0.67 -8.86 21.48
CA ARG A 215 -1.21 -8.80 22.86
C ARG A 215 -2.28 -7.73 23.02
N LEU A 216 -2.13 -6.57 22.36
CA LEU A 216 -3.14 -5.52 22.33
C LEU A 216 -4.43 -6.01 21.66
N ASP A 217 -4.33 -6.68 20.51
CA ASP A 217 -5.50 -7.24 19.81
C ASP A 217 -6.20 -8.31 20.66
N TYR A 218 -5.42 -9.21 21.30
CA TYR A 218 -5.96 -10.21 22.22
C TYR A 218 -6.74 -9.54 23.36
N LEU A 219 -6.13 -8.61 24.09
CA LEU A 219 -6.78 -7.92 25.21
C LEU A 219 -7.97 -7.07 24.77
N ALA A 220 -7.90 -6.44 23.59
CA ALA A 220 -9.00 -5.66 23.04
C ALA A 220 -10.22 -6.52 22.80
N GLU A 221 -10.04 -7.77 22.37
CA GLU A 221 -11.13 -8.73 22.26
C GLU A 221 -11.80 -8.96 23.62
N PHE A 222 -11.06 -9.18 24.71
CA PHE A 222 -11.67 -9.41 26.02
C PHE A 222 -12.26 -8.15 26.67
N LEU A 223 -11.60 -7.01 26.54
CA LEU A 223 -11.93 -5.78 27.26
C LEU A 223 -12.94 -4.89 26.51
N LEU A 224 -12.90 -4.88 25.18
CA LEU A 224 -13.75 -4.01 24.35
C LEU A 224 -14.94 -4.75 23.74
N LEU A 225 -14.99 -6.09 23.78
CA LEU A 225 -16.21 -6.80 23.45
C LEU A 225 -17.31 -6.39 24.44
N PRO A 226 -18.50 -5.98 23.97
CA PRO A 226 -19.58 -5.59 24.86
C PRO A 226 -19.89 -6.71 25.84
N GLN A 227 -19.64 -6.45 27.13
CA GLN A 227 -19.96 -7.32 28.27
C GLN A 227 -21.46 -7.64 28.40
N ARG A 228 -22.29 -7.12 27.48
CA ARG A 228 -23.74 -7.29 27.38
C ARG A 228 -24.22 -8.71 27.07
N PHE A 229 -23.32 -9.65 26.79
CA PHE A 229 -23.69 -11.03 26.47
C PHE A 229 -23.85 -11.97 27.67
N MET A 230 -23.41 -11.58 28.87
CA MET A 230 -23.42 -12.49 30.03
C MET A 230 -24.52 -12.19 31.06
N GLU A 231 -25.15 -11.01 31.05
CA GLU A 231 -26.12 -10.62 32.09
C GLU A 231 -27.60 -10.78 31.71
N ASN A 232 -27.92 -10.99 30.43
CA ASN A 232 -29.30 -11.28 30.01
C ASN A 232 -29.39 -12.73 29.53
N GLY A 233 -30.13 -13.55 30.28
CA GLY A 233 -30.32 -14.98 30.03
C GLY A 233 -30.79 -15.36 28.61
N PRO A 234 -30.83 -16.67 28.31
CA PRO A 234 -30.94 -17.17 26.94
C PRO A 234 -32.34 -16.94 26.38
N SER A 235 -32.58 -15.85 25.63
CA SER A 235 -33.66 -15.80 24.64
C SER A 235 -33.67 -14.53 23.78
N VAL A 236 -32.52 -14.11 23.27
CA VAL A 236 -32.52 -13.43 21.97
C VAL A 236 -31.51 -14.18 21.16
N GLU A 237 -31.98 -15.03 20.23
CA GLU A 237 -31.13 -15.65 19.22
C GLU A 237 -30.36 -14.53 18.54
N TRP A 238 -29.10 -14.36 18.94
CA TRP A 238 -28.18 -13.53 18.19
C TRP A 238 -27.95 -14.26 16.88
N THR A 239 -28.65 -13.79 15.86
CA THR A 239 -28.45 -14.31 14.53
C THR A 239 -27.06 -13.88 14.06
N GLN A 240 -26.47 -14.65 13.16
CA GLN A 240 -25.20 -14.28 12.52
C GLN A 240 -25.24 -12.86 11.90
N ALA A 241 -26.45 -12.37 11.57
CA ALA A 241 -26.71 -11.01 11.10
C ALA A 241 -26.50 -9.93 12.17
N ASP A 242 -26.82 -10.20 13.43
CA ASP A 242 -26.61 -9.25 14.53
C ASP A 242 -25.11 -9.12 14.85
N GLY A 243 -24.38 -10.24 14.81
CA GLY A 243 -22.91 -10.28 14.89
C GLY A 243 -22.26 -9.40 13.82
N LYS A 244 -22.75 -9.51 12.59
CA LYS A 244 -22.30 -8.69 11.48
C LYS A 244 -22.60 -7.20 11.68
N LYS A 245 -23.83 -6.86 12.09
CA LYS A 245 -24.21 -5.46 12.36
C LYS A 245 -23.38 -4.82 13.46
N GLU A 246 -23.03 -5.55 14.52
CA GLU A 246 -22.21 -4.98 15.59
C GLU A 246 -20.75 -4.80 15.16
N ARG A 247 -20.19 -5.73 14.36
CA ARG A 247 -18.87 -5.53 13.74
C ARG A 247 -18.86 -4.31 12.81
N GLU A 248 -19.89 -4.14 11.99
CA GLU A 248 -20.07 -2.95 11.14
C GLU A 248 -20.13 -1.66 11.98
N ARG A 249 -20.87 -1.68 13.10
CA ARG A 249 -20.92 -0.55 14.04
C ARG A 249 -19.57 -0.26 14.70
N GLN A 250 -18.81 -1.28 15.07
CA GLN A 250 -17.48 -1.09 15.65
C GLN A 250 -16.50 -0.50 14.62
N LEU A 251 -16.53 -0.99 13.38
CA LEU A 251 -15.77 -0.43 12.26
C LEU A 251 -16.15 1.04 12.04
N ALA A 252 -17.44 1.35 12.02
CA ALA A 252 -17.91 2.73 11.90
C ALA A 252 -17.41 3.63 13.05
N ARG A 253 -17.38 3.13 14.30
CA ARG A 253 -16.81 3.89 15.43
C ARG A 253 -15.29 4.08 15.32
N ARG A 254 -14.55 3.09 14.81
CA ARG A 254 -13.10 3.21 14.56
C ARG A 254 -12.82 4.22 13.45
N LEU A 255 -13.62 4.20 12.38
CA LEU A 255 -13.53 5.17 11.29
C LEU A 255 -13.89 6.58 11.75
N ALA A 256 -14.91 6.74 12.59
CA ALA A 256 -15.27 8.03 13.18
C ALA A 256 -14.16 8.59 14.06
N ARG A 257 -13.55 7.78 14.93
CA ARG A 257 -12.38 8.18 15.73
C ARG A 257 -11.18 8.55 14.86
N HIS A 258 -10.92 7.76 13.81
CA HIS A 258 -9.85 8.07 12.86
C HIS A 258 -10.11 9.38 12.10
N ARG A 259 -11.37 9.67 11.76
CA ARG A 259 -11.81 10.93 11.13
C ARG A 259 -11.59 12.14 12.04
N GLU A 260 -11.91 12.01 13.32
CA GLU A 260 -11.66 13.05 14.33
C GLU A 260 -10.15 13.26 14.56
N ALA A 261 -9.38 12.18 14.68
CA ALA A 261 -7.93 12.24 14.91
C ALA A 261 -7.14 12.80 13.71
N SER A 262 -7.60 12.55 12.48
CA SER A 262 -6.92 12.99 11.27
C SER A 262 -7.18 14.46 10.90
N GLY A 263 -8.09 15.15 11.60
CA GLY A 263 -8.40 16.56 11.36
C GLY A 263 -8.91 16.85 9.95
N LEU A 264 -9.33 15.81 9.22
CA LEU A 264 -9.78 15.91 7.83
C LEU A 264 -11.11 16.65 7.75
N SER A 265 -11.22 17.55 6.79
CA SER A 265 -12.48 18.24 6.52
C SER A 265 -13.57 17.25 6.11
N PRO A 266 -14.87 17.57 6.31
CA PRO A 266 -15.97 16.69 5.92
C PRO A 266 -15.95 16.23 4.45
N SER A 267 -15.34 17.01 3.55
CA SER A 267 -15.14 16.66 2.15
C SER A 267 -14.01 15.66 1.91
N GLU A 268 -12.87 15.80 2.60
CA GLU A 268 -11.75 14.86 2.49
C GLU A 268 -12.09 13.52 3.16
N ALA A 269 -12.84 13.56 4.26
CA ALA A 269 -13.39 12.36 4.88
C ALA A 269 -14.33 11.60 3.94
N LYS A 270 -15.03 12.29 3.03
CA LYS A 270 -15.93 11.67 2.05
C LYS A 270 -15.17 10.97 0.92
N GLU A 271 -14.04 11.53 0.45
CA GLU A 271 -13.14 10.84 -0.50
C GLU A 271 -12.45 9.63 0.17
N VAL A 272 -12.08 9.74 1.44
CA VAL A 272 -11.53 8.63 2.21
C VAL A 272 -12.59 7.56 2.51
N GLU A 273 -13.84 7.95 2.80
CA GLU A 273 -14.99 7.03 2.95
C GLU A 273 -15.35 6.35 1.62
N GLU A 274 -15.28 7.03 0.47
CA GLU A 274 -15.45 6.40 -0.85
C GLU A 274 -14.30 5.41 -1.16
N SER A 275 -13.07 5.76 -0.80
CA SER A 275 -11.91 4.87 -0.87
C SER A 275 -12.02 3.67 0.09
N LEU A 276 -12.59 3.87 1.28
CA LEU A 276 -12.89 2.81 2.25
C LEU A 276 -14.15 2.00 1.87
N GLY A 277 -15.09 2.56 1.10
CA GLY A 277 -16.19 1.81 0.50
C GLY A 277 -15.66 0.76 -0.47
N CYS A 278 -14.58 1.07 -1.20
CA CYS A 278 -13.82 0.08 -1.94
C CYS A 278 -13.17 -0.98 -1.04
N THR A 279 -12.66 -0.62 0.15
CA THR A 279 -12.10 -1.63 1.08
C THR A 279 -13.18 -2.50 1.72
N GLU A 280 -14.36 -1.96 2.03
CA GLU A 280 -15.51 -2.75 2.51
C GLU A 280 -16.02 -3.70 1.43
N LEU A 281 -16.11 -3.25 0.17
CA LEU A 281 -16.44 -4.12 -0.96
C LEU A 281 -15.39 -5.22 -1.15
N LEU A 282 -14.10 -4.91 -1.01
CA LEU A 282 -13.02 -5.90 -1.07
C LEU A 282 -13.09 -6.90 0.09
N VAL A 283 -13.44 -6.47 1.30
CA VAL A 283 -13.64 -7.35 2.46
C VAL A 283 -14.86 -8.26 2.24
N ARG A 284 -15.99 -7.73 1.77
CA ARG A 284 -17.17 -8.54 1.42
C ARG A 284 -16.89 -9.54 0.31
N LEU A 285 -16.10 -9.17 -0.69
CA LEU A 285 -15.63 -10.07 -1.75
C LEU A 285 -14.72 -11.17 -1.18
N ALA A 286 -13.81 -10.83 -0.27
CA ALA A 286 -12.92 -11.79 0.37
C ALA A 286 -13.67 -12.78 1.27
N GLU A 287 -14.63 -12.32 2.08
CA GLU A 287 -15.51 -13.16 2.90
C GLU A 287 -16.34 -14.11 2.03
N ARG A 288 -16.88 -13.62 0.90
CA ARG A 288 -17.65 -14.46 -0.03
C ARG A 288 -16.78 -15.49 -0.73
N LYS A 289 -15.56 -15.14 -1.12
CA LYS A 289 -14.58 -16.10 -1.66
C LYS A 289 -14.17 -17.14 -0.60
N ALA A 290 -14.07 -16.77 0.67
CA ALA A 290 -13.81 -17.73 1.75
C ALA A 290 -14.99 -18.71 1.94
N TYR A 291 -16.23 -18.21 1.94
CA TYR A 291 -17.43 -19.03 2.02
C TYR A 291 -17.53 -20.03 0.85
N LEU A 292 -17.35 -19.56 -0.39
CA LEU A 292 -17.38 -20.45 -1.57
C LEU A 292 -16.27 -21.51 -1.53
N ARG A 293 -15.09 -21.20 -0.96
CA ARG A 293 -14.05 -22.20 -0.71
C ARG A 293 -14.51 -23.29 0.25
N THR A 294 -15.24 -22.96 1.31
CA THR A 294 -15.77 -23.96 2.25
C THR A 294 -16.85 -24.85 1.64
N GLU A 295 -17.57 -24.38 0.63
CA GLU A 295 -18.53 -25.20 -0.14
C GLU A 295 -17.88 -26.02 -1.27
N GLY A 296 -16.55 -25.96 -1.40
CA GLY A 296 -15.80 -26.77 -2.38
C GLY A 296 -15.70 -26.16 -3.79
N TYR A 297 -16.10 -24.90 -3.99
CA TYR A 297 -15.98 -24.24 -5.28
C TYR A 297 -14.52 -23.93 -5.61
N THR A 298 -14.09 -24.26 -6.83
CA THR A 298 -12.77 -23.93 -7.35
C THR A 298 -12.64 -22.42 -7.62
N GLU A 299 -11.42 -21.89 -7.65
CA GLU A 299 -11.18 -20.45 -7.84
C GLU A 299 -11.80 -19.91 -9.14
N LYS A 300 -11.77 -20.70 -10.23
CA LYS A 300 -12.44 -20.36 -11.49
C LYS A 300 -13.96 -20.28 -11.38
N GLU A 301 -14.57 -21.12 -10.54
CA GLU A 301 -16.02 -21.08 -10.31
C GLU A 301 -16.41 -19.92 -9.40
N GLN A 302 -15.53 -19.49 -8.49
CA GLN A 302 -15.74 -18.31 -7.64
C GLN A 302 -15.75 -17.03 -8.48
N ASP A 303 -14.80 -16.87 -9.39
CA ASP A 303 -14.74 -15.71 -10.27
C ASP A 303 -15.97 -15.67 -11.19
N LYS A 304 -16.34 -16.80 -11.79
CA LYS A 304 -17.55 -16.92 -12.62
C LYS A 304 -18.85 -16.66 -11.84
N ALA A 305 -18.94 -17.08 -10.58
CA ALA A 305 -20.08 -16.79 -9.71
C ALA A 305 -20.16 -15.31 -9.31
N SER A 306 -19.01 -14.65 -9.15
CA SER A 306 -18.96 -13.20 -8.88
C SER A 306 -19.39 -12.37 -10.09
N GLU A 307 -18.97 -12.77 -11.30
CA GLU A 307 -19.39 -12.15 -12.56
C GLU A 307 -20.88 -12.36 -12.85
N ALA A 308 -21.40 -13.57 -12.62
CA ALA A 308 -22.82 -13.87 -12.82
C ALA A 308 -23.73 -13.06 -11.88
N LYS A 309 -23.28 -12.79 -10.64
CA LYS A 309 -24.03 -11.96 -9.69
C LYS A 309 -23.96 -10.48 -10.04
N ALA A 310 -22.78 -9.99 -10.44
CA ALA A 310 -22.62 -8.61 -10.92
C ALA A 310 -23.50 -8.35 -12.17
N ALA A 311 -23.56 -9.30 -13.10
CA ALA A 311 -24.45 -9.22 -14.25
C ALA A 311 -25.93 -9.21 -13.80
N GLY A 312 -26.32 -10.10 -12.87
CA GLY A 312 -27.70 -10.16 -12.38
C GLY A 312 -28.17 -8.92 -11.61
N GLU A 313 -27.28 -8.27 -10.84
CA GLU A 313 -27.57 -7.02 -10.15
C GLU A 313 -27.70 -5.86 -11.14
N HIS A 314 -26.85 -5.80 -12.16
CA HIS A 314 -26.94 -4.80 -13.22
C HIS A 314 -28.24 -4.91 -14.04
N TRP A 315 -28.68 -6.14 -14.36
CA TRP A 315 -29.97 -6.36 -15.03
C TRP A 315 -31.16 -5.98 -14.16
N ARG A 316 -31.05 -6.14 -12.83
CA ARG A 316 -32.12 -5.75 -11.90
C ARG A 316 -32.25 -4.23 -11.81
N GLU A 317 -31.13 -3.50 -11.73
CA GLU A 317 -31.14 -2.02 -11.79
C GLU A 317 -31.72 -1.49 -13.11
N ILE A 318 -31.39 -2.11 -14.25
CA ILE A 318 -31.98 -1.76 -15.55
C ILE A 318 -33.48 -2.03 -15.56
N TYR A 319 -33.93 -3.16 -14.99
CA TYR A 319 -35.33 -3.52 -14.93
C TYR A 319 -36.14 -2.56 -14.03
N ASP A 320 -35.57 -2.15 -12.89
CA ASP A 320 -36.19 -1.18 -11.98
C ASP A 320 -36.26 0.21 -12.63
N MET A 321 -35.19 0.66 -13.31
CA MET A 321 -35.20 1.90 -14.11
C MET A 321 -36.24 1.89 -15.23
N CYS A 322 -36.48 0.74 -15.87
CA CYS A 322 -37.49 0.62 -16.93
C CYS A 322 -38.92 0.57 -16.39
N ASN A 323 -39.14 0.19 -15.12
CA ASN A 323 -40.46 0.16 -14.50
C ASN A 323 -40.88 1.49 -13.86
N GLU A 324 -39.93 2.41 -13.63
CA GLU A 324 -40.20 3.76 -13.10
C GLU A 324 -40.54 4.80 -14.20
N LEU A 325 -40.43 4.44 -15.48
CA LEU A 325 -40.75 5.28 -16.66
C LEU A 325 -42.13 4.98 -17.24
#